data_AF-A0A137SZV2-F1
#
_entry.id   AF-A0A137SZV2-F1
#
_cell.length_a   1.000
_cell.length_b   1.000
_cell.length_c   1.000
_cell.angle_alpha   90.00
_cell.angle_beta   90.00
_cell.angle_gamma   90.00
#
_symmetry.space_group_name_H-M   'P 1'
#
loop_
_entity.id
_entity.type
_entity.pdbx_description
1 polymer ?
#
loop_
_entity_poly.entity_id
_entity_poly.type
_entity_poly.pdbx_seq_one_letter_code
_entity_poly.pdbx_strand_id
1 'polypeptide(L)' 'MIYFQAKAFYELTVDELYAILKLRSEVFIVEQQCVYQDVDGIDKLLND' A
#
# COMPACT_ATOMS: atom_id res chain seq x y z
N MET A 1 -2.68 -22.34 3.40
CA MET A 1 -4.05 -21.81 3.57
C MET A 1 -3.93 -20.30 3.54
N ILE A 2 -4.66 -19.62 2.65
CA ILE A 2 -4.61 -18.16 2.54
C ILE A 2 -5.72 -17.58 3.42
N TYR A 3 -5.38 -16.56 4.21
CA TYR A 3 -6.33 -15.80 5.03
C TYR A 3 -6.47 -14.41 4.45
N PHE A 4 -7.70 -13.95 4.26
CA PHE A 4 -8.00 -12.61 3.76
C PHE A 4 -8.43 -11.71 4.91
N GLN A 5 -7.99 -10.46 4.85
CA GLN A 5 -8.37 -9.41 5.77
C GLN A 5 -8.55 -8.10 5.00
N ALA A 6 -9.55 -7.32 5.38
CA ALA A 6 -9.76 -5.95 4.91
C ALA A 6 -9.72 -5.02 6.12
N LYS A 7 -9.04 -3.88 5.98
CA LYS A 7 -8.89 -2.84 7.00
C LYS A 7 -9.06 -1.47 6.34
N ALA A 8 -9.70 -0.54 7.03
CA ALA A 8 -9.63 0.86 6.65
C ALA A 8 -8.19 1.38 6.85
N PHE A 9 -7.82 2.44 6.13
CA PHE A 9 -6.45 2.97 6.17
C PHE A 9 -5.98 3.27 7.61
N TYR A 10 -6.87 3.82 8.44
CA TYR A 10 -6.57 4.18 9.83
C TYR A 10 -6.52 2.98 10.80
N GLU A 11 -6.91 1.77 10.37
CA GLU A 11 -6.82 0.54 11.16
C GLU A 11 -5.50 -0.21 10.92
N LEU A 12 -4.70 0.22 9.94
CA LEU A 12 -3.39 -0.36 9.66
C LEU A 12 -2.40 0.02 10.76
N THR A 13 -1.65 -0.96 11.25
CA THR A 13 -0.46 -0.67 12.05
C THR A 13 0.64 -0.09 11.17
N VAL A 14 1.65 0.54 11.78
CA VAL A 14 2.81 1.07 11.04
C VAL A 14 3.53 -0.04 10.26
N ASP A 15 3.65 -1.24 10.86
CA ASP A 15 4.31 -2.38 10.23
C ASP A 15 3.51 -2.90 9.03
N GLU A 16 2.17 -2.99 9.15
CA GLU A 16 1.30 -3.40 8.04
C GLU A 16 1.35 -2.40 6.89
N LEU A 17 1.26 -1.11 7.20
CA LEU A 17 1.38 -0.04 6.21
C LEU A 17 2.73 -0.13 5.49
N TYR A 18 3.83 -0.28 6.24
CA TYR A 18 5.17 -0.38 5.65
C TYR A 18 5.32 -1.62 4.77
N ALA A 19 4.78 -2.78 5.19
CA ALA A 19 4.81 -4.00 4.40
C ALA A 19 4.06 -3.84 3.06
N ILE A 20 2.89 -3.21 3.08
CA ILE A 20 2.10 -2.92 1.87
C ILE A 20 2.87 -1.98 0.94
N LEU A 21 3.40 -0.86 1.46
CA LEU A 21 4.14 0.12 0.66
C LEU A 21 5.42 -0.48 0.05
N LYS A 22 6.14 -1.30 0.81
CA LYS A 22 7.32 -2.01 0.32
C LYS A 22 6.97 -2.94 -0.84
N LEU A 23 5.91 -3.75 -0.69
CA LEU A 23 5.48 -4.67 -1.74
C LEU A 23 5.06 -3.95 -3.01
N ARG A 24 4.28 -2.86 -2.88
CA ARG A 24 3.90 -2.01 -4.01
C ARG A 24 5.11 -1.42 -4.72
N SER A 25 6.11 -0.92 -3.98
CA SER A 25 7.34 -0.40 -4.56
C SER A 25 8.17 -1.46 -5.28
N GLU A 26 8.26 -2.67 -4.71
CA GLU A 26 9.00 -3.79 -5.31
C GLU A 26 8.41 -4.18 -6.68
N VAL A 27 7.09 -4.26 -6.77
CA VAL A 27 6.41 -4.67 -8.00
C VAL A 27 6.22 -3.50 -8.96
N PHE A 28 5.52 -2.45 -8.54
CA PHE A 28 5.05 -1.41 -9.45
C PHE A 28 6.12 -0.39 -9.84
N ILE A 29 7.17 -0.22 -9.02
CA ILE A 29 8.27 0.70 -9.35
C ILE A 29 9.48 -0.07 -9.89
N VAL A 30 9.96 -1.08 -9.15
CA VAL A 30 11.22 -1.77 -9.47
C VAL A 30 11.04 -2.83 -10.56
N GLU A 31 10.20 -3.84 -10.33
CA GLU A 31 10.01 -4.94 -11.29
C GLU A 31 9.45 -4.44 -12.63
N GLN A 32 8.45 -3.56 -12.59
CA GLN A 32 7.85 -2.96 -13.79
C GLN A 32 8.69 -1.85 -14.41
N GLN A 33 9.79 -1.43 -13.77
CA GLN A 33 10.61 -0.28 -14.18
C GLN A 33 9.81 0.99 -14.48
N CYS A 34 8.73 1.21 -13.72
CA CYS A 34 7.80 2.32 -13.91
C CYS A 34 7.98 3.33 -12.78
N VAL A 35 8.74 4.40 -13.02
CA VAL A 35 8.94 5.45 -12.01
C VAL A 35 7.74 6.39 -12.00
N TYR A 36 6.85 6.20 -11.04
CA TYR A 36 5.73 7.10 -10.74
C TYR A 36 5.59 7.32 -9.24
N GLN A 37 4.75 8.28 -8.85
CA GLN A 37 4.50 8.58 -7.44
C GLN A 37 3.45 7.62 -6.86
N ASP A 38 3.90 6.48 -6.34
CA ASP A 38 3.01 5.47 -5.75
C ASP A 38 2.37 5.93 -4.43
N VAL A 39 3.12 6.67 -3.61
CA VAL A 39 2.60 7.30 -2.38
C VAL A 39 2.07 8.69 -2.73
N ASP A 40 0.92 8.73 -3.39
CA ASP A 40 0.25 9.95 -3.90
C ASP A 40 -0.71 10.59 -2.89
N GLY A 41 -1.05 9.87 -1.82
CA GLY A 41 -1.99 10.32 -0.78
C GLY A 41 -3.44 9.92 -1.01
N ILE A 42 -3.77 9.24 -2.12
CA ILE A 42 -5.13 8.76 -2.41
C ILE A 42 -5.56 7.69 -1.42
N ASP A 43 -4.63 6.82 -0.98
CA ASP A 43 -4.90 5.77 0.02
C ASP A 43 -5.49 6.31 1.33
N LYS A 44 -5.23 7.59 1.66
CA LYS A 44 -5.70 8.27 2.87
C LYS A 44 -7.06 8.96 2.70
N LEU A 45 -7.56 9.14 1.48
CA LEU A 45 -8.66 10.07 1.18
C LEU A 45 -10.08 9.53 1.42
N LEU A 46 -10.25 8.40 2.11
CA LEU A 46 -11.58 7.93 2.53
C LEU A 46 -12.02 8.63 3.82
N ASN A 47 -12.45 9.88 3.68
CA ASN A 47 -13.40 10.56 4.56
C ASN A 47 -14.32 11.41 3.68
N ASP A 48 -15.31 10.77 3.07
CA ASP A 48 -16.63 11.36 2.76
C ASP A 48 -17.69 10.25 2.90
#